data_AF-A0A1E3RPQ9-F1
#
_entry.id   AF-A0A1E3RPQ9-F1
#
_cell.length_a   1.000
_cell.length_b   1.000
_cell.length_c   1.000
_cell.angle_alpha   90.00
_cell.angle_beta   90.00
_cell.angle_gamma   90.00
#
_symmetry.space_group_name_H-M   'P 1'
#
loop_
_entity.id
_entity.type
_entity.pdbx_description
1 polymer ?
#
loop_
_entity_poly.entity_id
_entity_poly.type
_entity_poly.pdbx_seq_one_letter_code
_entity_poly.pdbx_strand_id
1 'polypeptide(L)'
;MSDAFLAAPAGMSAFSAASQAASTAIVAAGTADNAAVVNAVAVALGPIGAAFLAAYGPAQANNLADTLLVGGVHAGVSAATDSAKSAIVAADNG
;
A
#
# COMPACT_ATOMS: atom_id res chain seq x y z
N MET A 1 42.38 -3.85 11.45
CA MET A 1 40.91 -3.72 11.44
C MET A 1 40.46 -4.25 10.10
N SER A 2 39.81 -5.40 10.05
CA SER A 2 39.10 -5.81 8.84
C SER A 2 37.83 -4.96 8.79
N ASP A 3 37.62 -4.23 7.69
CA ASP A 3 36.30 -3.71 7.37
C ASP A 3 35.34 -4.89 7.42
N ALA A 4 34.40 -4.87 8.38
CA ALA A 4 33.37 -5.89 8.46
C ALA A 4 32.57 -5.80 7.16
N PHE A 5 32.69 -6.83 6.31
CA PHE A 5 31.89 -6.96 5.11
C PHE A 5 30.43 -7.00 5.56
N LEU A 6 29.65 -5.96 5.24
CA LEU A 6 28.22 -5.97 5.51
C LEU A 6 27.56 -6.92 4.50
N ALA A 7 27.24 -8.13 4.95
CA ALA A 7 26.57 -9.14 4.13
C ALA A 7 25.29 -8.61 3.47
N ALA A 8 24.47 -7.88 4.25
CA ALA A 8 23.23 -7.31 3.79
C ALA A 8 23.44 -5.86 3.31
N PRO A 9 22.94 -5.49 2.11
CA PRO A 9 22.95 -4.10 1.66
C PRO A 9 22.32 -3.17 2.70
N ALA A 10 23.06 -2.12 3.09
CA ALA A 10 22.67 -1.20 4.17
C ALA A 10 21.28 -0.56 3.94
N GLY A 11 20.88 -0.38 2.68
CA GLY A 11 19.60 0.23 2.31
C GLY A 11 18.36 -0.65 2.52
N MET A 12 18.49 -1.96 2.73
CA MET A 12 17.31 -2.86 2.80
C MET A 12 16.37 -2.50 3.95
N SER A 13 16.91 -2.12 5.11
CA SER A 13 16.08 -1.74 6.26
C SER A 13 15.31 -0.46 6.00
N ALA A 14 15.95 0.53 5.36
CA ALA A 14 15.32 1.79 5.01
C ALA A 14 14.26 1.60 3.92
N PHE A 15 14.54 0.74 2.93
CA PHE A 15 13.60 0.42 1.86
C PHE A 15 12.37 -0.35 2.36
N SER A 16 12.57 -1.33 3.26
CA SER A 16 11.45 -2.03 3.93
C SER A 16 10.57 -1.04 4.69
N ALA A 17 11.18 -0.19 5.53
CA ALA A 17 10.45 0.82 6.29
C ALA A 17 9.70 1.81 5.38
N ALA A 18 10.32 2.27 4.28
CA ALA A 18 9.68 3.14 3.31
C ALA A 18 8.50 2.47 2.60
N SER A 19 8.63 1.19 2.24
CA SER A 19 7.57 0.40 1.62
C SER A 19 6.39 0.21 2.58
N GLN A 20 6.66 -0.09 3.85
CA GLN A 20 5.62 -0.18 4.86
C GLN A 20 4.93 1.16 5.12
N ALA A 21 5.68 2.27 5.17
CA ALA A 21 5.10 3.60 5.31
C ALA A 21 4.21 3.98 4.11
N ALA A 22 4.63 3.65 2.89
CA ALA A 22 3.84 3.82 1.68
C ALA A 22 2.53 3.01 1.75
N SER A 23 2.59 1.75 2.19
CA SER A 23 1.40 0.92 2.40
C SER A 23 0.38 1.59 3.33
N THR A 24 0.83 2.04 4.50
CA THR A 24 -0.03 2.71 5.48
C THR A 24 -0.63 4.00 4.91
N ALA A 25 0.18 4.81 4.22
CA ALA A 25 -0.28 6.07 3.62
C ALA A 25 -1.33 5.83 2.53
N ILE A 26 -1.12 4.84 1.65
CA ILE A 26 -2.05 4.50 0.56
C ILE A 26 -3.38 4.01 1.12
N VAL A 27 -3.36 3.10 2.10
CA VAL A 27 -4.59 2.56 2.71
C VAL A 27 -5.38 3.67 3.42
N ALA A 28 -4.70 4.52 4.18
CA ALA A 28 -5.34 5.63 4.89
C ALA A 28 -5.93 6.66 3.90
N ALA A 29 -5.16 7.08 2.90
CA ALA A 29 -5.60 8.04 1.91
C ALA A 29 -6.76 7.49 1.05
N GLY A 30 -6.65 6.27 0.55
CA GLY A 30 -7.68 5.64 -0.28
C GLY A 30 -9.01 5.45 0.46
N THR A 31 -8.96 5.08 1.74
CA THR A 31 -10.17 4.93 2.56
C THR A 31 -10.84 6.29 2.82
N ALA A 32 -10.04 7.32 3.14
CA ALA A 32 -10.55 8.67 3.38
C ALA A 32 -11.14 9.30 2.11
N ASP A 33 -10.44 9.17 0.97
CA ASP A 33 -10.91 9.64 -0.33
C ASP A 33 -12.23 8.96 -0.72
N ASN A 34 -12.29 7.62 -0.66
CA ASN A 34 -13.50 6.89 -0.99
C ASN A 34 -14.71 7.35 -0.16
N ALA A 35 -14.54 7.54 1.15
CA ALA A 35 -15.61 8.04 2.01
C ALA A 35 -16.03 9.47 1.65
N ALA A 36 -15.08 10.34 1.29
CA ALA A 36 -15.36 11.71 0.87
C ALA A 36 -16.14 11.76 -0.45
N VAL A 37 -15.70 11.01 -1.47
CA VAL A 37 -16.26 11.09 -2.82
C VAL A 37 -17.64 10.41 -2.90
N VAL A 38 -17.87 9.28 -2.22
CA VAL A 38 -19.20 8.65 -2.17
C VAL A 38 -20.25 9.59 -1.58
N ASN A 39 -19.91 10.32 -0.51
CA ASN A 39 -20.80 11.31 0.07
C ASN A 39 -21.02 12.51 -0.87
N ALA A 40 -19.94 13.03 -1.46
CA ALA A 40 -20.02 14.17 -2.37
C ALA A 40 -20.91 13.88 -3.58
N VAL A 41 -20.80 12.69 -4.18
CA VAL A 41 -21.60 12.36 -5.37
C VAL A 41 -23.07 12.14 -5.04
N ALA A 42 -23.38 11.54 -3.87
CA ALA A 42 -24.76 11.35 -3.43
C ALA A 42 -25.46 12.69 -3.20
N VAL A 43 -24.76 13.66 -2.59
CA VAL A 43 -25.26 15.01 -2.37
C VAL A 43 -25.44 15.78 -3.68
N ALA A 44 -24.48 15.67 -4.61
CA ALA A 44 -24.51 16.41 -5.87
C ALA A 44 -25.65 15.97 -6.80
N LEU A 45 -25.96 14.67 -6.83
CA LEU A 45 -26.89 14.11 -7.81
C LEU A 45 -28.31 13.90 -7.28
N GLY A 46 -28.45 13.67 -5.97
CA GLY A 46 -29.74 13.40 -5.35
C GLY A 46 -30.53 12.28 -6.04
N PRO A 47 -31.88 12.29 -5.93
CA PRO A 47 -32.73 11.25 -6.53
C PRO A 47 -32.70 11.18 -8.06
N ILE A 48 -32.42 12.30 -8.74
CA ILE A 48 -32.43 12.37 -10.21
C ILE A 48 -31.27 11.56 -10.80
N GLY A 49 -30.13 11.50 -10.11
CA GLY A 49 -28.98 10.72 -10.56
C GLY A 49 -28.99 9.25 -10.15
N ALA A 50 -30.13 8.66 -9.75
CA ALA A 50 -30.18 7.26 -9.29
C ALA A 50 -29.55 6.26 -10.28
N ALA A 51 -29.78 6.44 -11.59
CA ALA A 51 -29.17 5.60 -12.62
C ALA A 51 -27.65 5.76 -12.69
N PHE A 52 -27.13 6.98 -12.50
CA PHE A 52 -25.70 7.23 -12.40
C PHE A 52 -25.13 6.58 -11.14
N LEU A 53 -25.78 6.77 -9.99
CA LEU A 53 -25.34 6.21 -8.72
C LEU A 53 -25.27 4.68 -8.74
N ALA A 54 -26.19 4.03 -9.44
CA ALA A 54 -26.20 2.57 -9.63
C ALA A 54 -24.97 2.06 -10.41
N ALA A 55 -24.47 2.82 -11.39
CA ALA A 55 -23.25 2.48 -12.12
C ALA A 55 -21.97 2.93 -11.36
N TYR A 56 -22.04 4.07 -10.68
CA TYR A 56 -20.94 4.66 -9.94
C TYR A 56 -20.54 3.82 -8.72
N GLY A 57 -21.50 3.30 -7.94
CA GLY A 57 -21.24 2.54 -6.73
C GLY A 57 -20.25 1.37 -6.94
N PRO A 58 -20.51 0.45 -7.90
CA PRO A 58 -19.58 -0.62 -8.24
C PRO A 58 -18.23 -0.12 -8.75
N ALA A 59 -18.19 0.94 -9.57
CA ALA A 59 -16.96 1.50 -10.09
C ALA A 59 -16.08 2.08 -8.96
N GLN A 60 -16.69 2.79 -8.01
CA GLN A 60 -16.03 3.36 -6.86
C GLN A 60 -15.54 2.27 -5.88
N ALA A 61 -16.33 1.21 -5.69
CA ALA A 61 -15.91 0.06 -4.89
C ALA A 61 -14.67 -0.64 -5.48
N ASN A 62 -14.63 -0.81 -6.81
CA ASN A 62 -13.46 -1.36 -7.49
C ASN A 62 -12.24 -0.44 -7.36
N ASN A 63 -12.44 0.87 -7.50
CA ASN A 63 -11.37 1.86 -7.32
C ASN A 63 -10.75 1.80 -5.90
N LEU A 64 -11.58 1.66 -4.87
CA LEU A 64 -11.10 1.44 -3.51
C LEU A 64 -10.36 0.10 -3.39
N ALA A 65 -10.91 -0.99 -3.92
CA ALA A 65 -10.29 -2.31 -3.88
C ALA A 65 -8.89 -2.32 -4.53
N ASP A 66 -8.76 -1.68 -5.70
CA ASP A 66 -7.48 -1.52 -6.40
C ASP A 66 -6.49 -0.68 -5.57
N THR A 67 -6.96 0.40 -4.95
CA THR A 67 -6.12 1.23 -4.08
C THR A 67 -5.61 0.46 -2.87
N LEU A 68 -6.47 -0.33 -2.22
CA LEU A 68 -6.10 -1.19 -1.10
C LEU A 68 -5.14 -2.30 -1.53
N LEU A 69 -5.32 -2.85 -2.74
CA LEU A 69 -4.40 -3.82 -3.32
C LEU A 69 -2.99 -3.22 -3.50
N VAL A 70 -2.88 -2.00 -4.03
CA VAL A 70 -1.57 -1.32 -4.15
C VAL A 70 -0.94 -1.11 -2.76
N GLY A 71 -1.72 -0.70 -1.76
CA GLY A 71 -1.25 -0.63 -0.38
C GLY A 71 -0.76 -1.99 0.15
N GLY A 72 -1.48 -3.06 -0.13
CA GLY A 72 -1.09 -4.43 0.22
C GLY A 72 0.19 -4.89 -0.46
N VAL A 73 0.39 -4.55 -1.74
CA VAL A 73 1.62 -4.85 -2.49
C VAL A 73 2.83 -4.18 -1.83
N HIS A 74 2.71 -2.92 -1.40
CA HIS A 74 3.78 -2.24 -0.68
C HIS A 74 4.13 -2.90 0.65
N ALA A 75 3.14 -3.41 1.41
CA ALA A 75 3.40 -4.21 2.61
C ALA A 75 4.11 -5.53 2.26
N GLY A 76 3.68 -6.20 1.19
CA GLY A 76 4.34 -7.40 0.68
C GLY A 76 5.80 -7.17 0.29
N VAL A 77 6.10 -6.04 -0.36
CA VAL A 77 7.49 -5.65 -0.70
C VAL A 77 8.34 -5.43 0.56
N SER A 78 7.79 -4.79 1.60
CA SER A 78 8.47 -4.65 2.90
C SER A 78 8.79 -6.03 3.50
N ALA A 79 7.79 -6.90 3.62
CA ALA A 79 7.97 -8.24 4.17
C ALA A 79 8.98 -9.09 3.37
N ALA A 80 8.93 -9.04 2.04
CA ALA A 80 9.88 -9.72 1.18
C ALA A 80 11.31 -9.18 1.34
N THR A 81 11.44 -7.86 1.53
CA THR A 81 12.74 -7.22 1.80
C THR A 81 13.32 -7.69 3.13
N ASP A 82 12.51 -7.75 4.19
CA ASP A 82 12.97 -8.22 5.51
C ASP A 82 13.34 -9.71 5.49
N SER A 83 12.56 -10.52 4.78
CA SER A 83 12.87 -11.94 4.56
C SER A 83 14.19 -12.13 3.81
N ALA A 84 14.39 -11.39 2.70
CA ALA A 84 15.63 -11.43 1.93
C ALA A 84 16.84 -10.97 2.76
N LYS A 85 16.69 -9.89 3.54
CA LYS A 85 17.75 -9.40 4.45
C LYS A 85 18.15 -10.49 5.46
N SER A 86 17.15 -11.17 6.04
CA SER A 86 17.39 -12.24 7.02
C SER A 86 18.12 -13.44 6.39
N ALA A 87 17.74 -13.83 5.17
CA ALA A 87 18.40 -14.90 4.43
C ALA A 87 19.87 -14.57 4.10
N ILE A 88 20.14 -13.33 3.69
CA ILE A 88 21.51 -12.87 3.39
C ILE A 88 22.39 -12.92 4.66
N VAL A 89 21.90 -12.43 5.79
CA VAL A 89 22.63 -12.48 7.06
C VAL A 89 22.86 -13.93 7.52
N ALA A 90 21.89 -14.82 7.32
CA ALA A 90 22.06 -16.23 7.66
C ALA A 90 23.13 -16.92 6.81
N ALA A 91 23.21 -16.58 5.51
CA ALA A 91 24.20 -17.13 4.59
C ALA A 91 25.64 -16.66 4.89
N ASP A 92 25.81 -15.48 5.48
CA ASP A 92 27.14 -14.93 5.82
C ASP A 92 27.70 -15.47 7.14
N ASN A 93 26.84 -15.97 8.03
CA ASN A 93 27.23 -16.52 9.33
C ASN A 93 27.55 -18.03 9.31
N GLY A 94 27.56 -18.67 8.13
CA GLY A 94 27.87 -20.10 7.94
C GLY A 94 29.17 -20.32 7.19
#